data_AF-A0A255ZVA9-F1
#
_entry.id   AF-A0A255ZVA9-F1
#
_cell.length_a   1.000
_cell.length_b   1.000
_cell.length_c   1.000
_cell.angle_alpha   90.00
_cell.angle_beta   90.00
_cell.angle_gamma   90.00
#
_symmetry.space_group_name_H-M   'P 1'
#
loop_
_entity.id
_entity.type
_entity.pdbx_description
1 polymer ?
#
loop_
_entity_poly.entity_id
_entity_poly.type
_entity_poly.pdbx_seq_one_letter_code
_entity_poly.pdbx_strand_id
1 'polypeptide(L)'
;MTYQRHPSKRLNELYAHKSFQGANPETAKFIFVGRDPNWAANVEQQSSFPQIESYLQDGVAFWESKGVHHPFLLPDYKGDGKRFHRMFSNMKLTSEYAKNISFVELLPFPTTGMSGSNRKSFLSYLMSNDNQKHLLKLESYFEDKTKIVFVSPGIITDLRLILKQKQIFKAVQKIETTPKISVDVLRHENIRIHTHFSNAISLSTLDQMRRIIDFE
;
A
#
# COMPACT_ATOMS: atom_id res chain seq x y z
N MET A 1 5.69 17.37 11.66
CA MET A 1 6.11 16.21 12.46
C MET A 1 7.33 15.57 11.82
N THR A 2 8.31 15.18 12.62
CA THR A 2 9.50 14.45 12.18
C THR A 2 9.13 13.06 11.67
N TYR A 3 9.74 12.64 10.57
CA TYR A 3 9.60 11.29 10.04
C TYR A 3 10.46 10.30 10.79
N GLN A 4 9.82 9.28 11.36
CA GLN A 4 10.48 8.27 12.18
C GLN A 4 9.65 6.99 12.21
N ARG A 5 10.27 5.91 12.70
CA ARG A 5 9.54 4.72 13.13
C ARG A 5 8.51 5.09 14.19
N HIS A 6 7.32 4.50 14.11
CA HIS A 6 6.19 4.87 14.95
C HIS A 6 6.51 4.62 16.45
N PRO A 7 6.09 5.49 17.39
CA PRO A 7 6.42 5.34 18.82
C PRO A 7 5.62 4.25 19.54
N SER A 8 4.43 3.88 19.04
CA SER A 8 3.61 2.79 19.62
C SER A 8 4.36 1.46 19.60
N LYS A 9 4.62 0.90 20.79
CA LYS A 9 5.22 -0.42 20.92
C LYS A 9 4.31 -1.48 20.29
N ARG A 10 3.02 -1.43 20.60
CA ARG A 10 2.04 -2.41 20.12
C ARG A 10 1.94 -2.43 18.60
N LEU A 11 1.90 -1.27 17.97
CA LEU A 11 1.86 -1.18 16.51
C LEU A 11 3.14 -1.76 15.88
N ASN A 12 4.31 -1.51 16.46
CA ASN A 12 5.54 -2.12 15.97
C ASN A 12 5.56 -3.64 16.13
N GLU A 13 5.01 -4.18 17.21
CA GLU A 13 4.87 -5.64 17.39
C GLU A 13 3.97 -6.27 16.31
N LEU A 14 2.83 -5.63 16.01
CA LEU A 14 1.91 -6.09 14.96
C LEU A 14 2.61 -6.15 13.60
N TYR A 15 3.34 -5.10 13.21
CA TYR A 15 4.06 -5.06 11.95
C TYR A 15 5.32 -5.94 11.91
N ALA A 16 5.94 -6.21 13.06
CA ALA A 16 7.06 -7.15 13.15
C ALA A 16 6.59 -8.60 12.91
N HIS A 17 5.37 -8.92 13.33
CA HIS A 17 4.75 -10.21 13.01
C HIS A 17 4.27 -10.27 11.56
N LYS A 18 3.63 -9.19 11.08
CA LYS A 18 3.00 -9.10 9.76
C LYS A 18 3.19 -7.70 9.17
N SER A 19 4.08 -7.56 8.19
CA SER A 19 4.43 -6.27 7.57
C SER A 19 3.51 -5.82 6.43
N PHE A 20 2.32 -6.41 6.32
CA PHE A 20 1.34 -6.14 5.28
C PHE A 20 -0.07 -6.01 5.85
N GLN A 21 -0.95 -5.47 5.03
CA GLN A 21 -2.33 -5.13 5.36
C GLN A 21 -3.29 -5.88 4.42
N GLY A 22 -4.47 -6.27 4.90
CA GLY A 22 -5.37 -7.16 4.15
C GLY A 22 -4.89 -8.61 4.09
N ALA A 23 -5.06 -9.27 2.94
CA ALA A 23 -4.65 -10.66 2.72
C ALA A 23 -3.14 -10.88 2.71
N ASN A 24 -2.72 -12.13 2.90
CA ASN A 24 -1.32 -12.54 2.74
C ASN A 24 -0.87 -12.28 1.28
N PRO A 25 0.15 -11.43 1.03
CA PRO A 25 0.60 -11.12 -0.32
C PRO A 25 1.15 -12.33 -1.08
N GLU A 26 1.56 -13.41 -0.40
CA GLU A 26 1.98 -14.65 -1.05
C GLU A 26 0.82 -15.31 -1.80
N THR A 27 -0.38 -15.32 -1.22
CA THR A 27 -1.58 -15.93 -1.81
C THR A 27 -2.49 -14.93 -2.50
N ALA A 28 -2.38 -13.64 -2.17
CA ALA A 28 -3.18 -12.59 -2.79
C ALA A 28 -2.81 -12.42 -4.27
N LYS A 29 -3.83 -12.13 -5.08
CA LYS A 29 -3.70 -11.90 -6.52
C LYS A 29 -3.39 -10.45 -6.85
N PHE A 30 -4.02 -9.53 -6.13
CA PHE A 30 -3.88 -8.09 -6.35
C PHE A 30 -3.07 -7.47 -5.22
N ILE A 31 -1.96 -6.83 -5.59
CA ILE A 31 -1.03 -6.22 -4.64
C ILE A 31 -1.04 -4.71 -4.85
N PHE A 32 -1.41 -3.95 -3.82
CA PHE A 32 -1.32 -2.49 -3.82
C PHE A 32 -0.07 -2.07 -3.06
N VAL A 33 0.81 -1.30 -3.72
CA VAL A 33 2.10 -0.90 -3.13
C VAL A 33 2.06 0.58 -2.73
N GLY A 34 2.30 0.84 -1.44
CA GLY A 34 2.52 2.17 -0.90
C GLY A 34 3.98 2.36 -0.44
N ARG A 35 4.25 3.52 0.20
CA ARG A 35 5.60 3.85 0.70
C ARG A 35 5.85 3.28 2.09
N ASP A 36 4.92 3.54 2.99
CA ASP A 36 5.07 3.30 4.40
C ASP A 36 3.71 3.27 5.09
N PRO A 37 3.51 2.37 6.09
CA PRO A 37 2.31 2.37 6.90
C PRO A 37 2.36 3.55 7.87
N ASN A 38 1.81 4.69 7.44
CA ASN A 38 1.84 5.92 8.21
C ASN A 38 0.63 6.04 9.13
N TRP A 39 0.88 6.15 10.44
CA TRP A 39 -0.15 6.26 11.46
C TRP A 39 0.02 7.54 12.27
N ALA A 40 -1.08 8.05 12.82
CA ALA A 40 -1.05 9.18 13.73
C ALA A 40 -0.24 8.79 14.98
N ALA A 41 0.64 9.68 15.46
CA ALA A 41 1.53 9.37 16.59
C ALA A 41 0.77 8.94 17.86
N ASN A 42 -0.48 9.39 18.02
CA ASN A 42 -1.35 9.07 19.13
C ASN A 42 -2.36 7.94 18.83
N VAL A 43 -2.16 7.14 17.77
CA VAL A 43 -3.15 6.15 17.31
C VAL A 43 -3.55 5.15 18.39
N GLU A 44 -2.62 4.76 19.26
CA GLU A 44 -2.85 3.81 20.36
C GLU A 44 -3.78 4.37 21.45
N GLN A 45 -3.86 5.69 21.58
CA GLN A 45 -4.77 6.36 22.53
C GLN A 45 -6.15 6.61 21.92
N GLN A 46 -6.35 6.33 20.62
CA GLN A 46 -7.64 6.54 19.97
C GLN A 46 -8.60 5.40 20.29
N SER A 47 -9.88 5.74 20.50
CA SER A 47 -10.94 4.74 20.72
C SER A 47 -11.09 3.71 19.59
N SER A 48 -10.61 4.03 18.38
CA SER A 48 -10.60 3.15 17.21
C SER A 48 -9.45 2.13 17.20
N PHE A 49 -8.46 2.25 18.11
CA PHE A 49 -7.28 1.39 18.11
C PHE A 49 -7.59 -0.12 18.21
N PRO A 50 -8.57 -0.58 19.00
CA PRO A 50 -8.94 -2.00 19.01
C PRO A 50 -9.39 -2.52 17.64
N GLN A 51 -10.05 -1.69 16.83
CA GLN A 51 -10.45 -2.07 15.47
C GLN A 51 -9.23 -2.10 14.53
N ILE A 52 -8.26 -1.20 14.73
CA ILE A 52 -6.99 -1.21 14.00
C ILE A 52 -6.19 -2.46 14.33
N GLU A 53 -6.11 -2.83 15.60
CA GLU A 53 -5.43 -4.05 16.03
C GLU A 53 -6.07 -5.30 15.43
N SER A 54 -7.40 -5.43 15.52
CA SER A 54 -8.14 -6.54 14.90
C SER A 54 -7.88 -6.65 13.40
N TYR A 55 -7.87 -5.51 12.70
CA TYR A 55 -7.56 -5.46 11.27
C TYR A 55 -6.10 -5.86 10.95
N LEU A 56 -5.12 -5.41 11.74
CA LEU A 56 -3.72 -5.74 11.51
C LEU A 56 -3.41 -7.21 11.83
N GLN A 57 -4.11 -7.81 12.79
CA GLN A 57 -4.05 -9.24 13.08
C GLN A 57 -4.61 -10.06 11.91
N ASP A 58 -5.84 -9.77 11.48
CA ASP A 58 -6.48 -10.46 10.34
C ASP A 58 -7.36 -9.51 9.52
N GLY A 59 -6.75 -8.93 8.48
CA GLY A 59 -7.44 -8.01 7.59
C GLY A 59 -8.53 -8.67 6.73
N VAL A 60 -8.44 -9.99 6.49
CA VAL A 60 -9.45 -10.73 5.73
C VAL A 60 -10.69 -10.90 6.60
N ALA A 61 -10.53 -11.48 7.79
CA ALA A 61 -11.63 -11.66 8.74
C ALA A 61 -12.25 -10.31 9.15
N PHE A 62 -11.44 -9.26 9.29
CA PHE A 62 -11.93 -7.91 9.51
C PHE A 62 -12.85 -7.44 8.39
N TRP A 63 -12.41 -7.55 7.13
CA TRP A 63 -13.23 -7.09 5.99
C TRP A 63 -14.51 -7.91 5.86
N GLU A 64 -14.41 -9.24 5.99
CA GLU A 64 -15.57 -10.14 5.97
C GLU A 64 -16.58 -9.80 7.07
N SER A 65 -16.14 -9.48 8.28
CA SER A 65 -17.02 -9.20 9.42
C SER A 65 -17.59 -7.77 9.44
N LYS A 66 -16.80 -6.76 9.02
CA LYS A 66 -17.18 -5.34 9.09
C LYS A 66 -17.80 -4.81 7.79
N GLY A 67 -17.66 -5.53 6.68
CA GLY A 67 -18.13 -5.10 5.35
C GLY A 67 -17.32 -3.95 4.75
N VAL A 68 -16.20 -3.55 5.37
CA VAL A 68 -15.29 -2.49 4.90
C VAL A 68 -13.85 -2.97 4.97
N HIS A 69 -13.01 -2.56 4.01
CA HIS A 69 -11.64 -3.09 3.89
C HIS A 69 -10.65 -2.53 4.91
N HIS A 70 -11.01 -1.44 5.61
CA HIS A 70 -10.11 -0.78 6.54
C HIS A 70 -10.86 -0.13 7.71
N PRO A 71 -10.30 -0.15 8.94
CA PRO A 71 -10.89 0.50 10.12
C PRO A 71 -11.12 2.01 9.94
N PHE A 72 -10.43 2.66 9.01
CA PHE A 72 -10.61 4.10 8.75
C PHE A 72 -11.97 4.46 8.14
N LEU A 73 -12.70 3.46 7.66
CA LEU A 73 -14.05 3.61 7.13
C LEU A 73 -15.13 3.46 8.20
N LEU A 74 -14.76 3.01 9.41
CA LEU A 74 -15.72 2.92 10.50
C LEU A 74 -16.16 4.33 10.95
N PRO A 75 -17.41 4.48 11.44
CA PRO A 75 -17.96 5.79 11.79
C PRO A 75 -17.20 6.54 12.88
N ASP A 76 -16.62 5.80 13.82
CA ASP A 76 -15.86 6.28 14.98
C ASP A 76 -14.43 6.73 14.65
N TYR A 77 -13.88 6.34 13.50
CA TYR A 77 -12.54 6.75 13.09
C TYR A 77 -12.48 8.23 12.65
N LYS A 78 -11.65 9.00 13.36
CA LYS A 78 -11.32 10.40 13.09
C LYS A 78 -9.79 10.53 12.98
N GLY A 79 -9.27 10.60 11.76
CA GLY A 79 -7.83 10.72 11.55
C GLY A 79 -7.45 10.77 10.07
N ASP A 80 -6.14 10.87 9.85
CA ASP A 80 -5.53 10.85 8.52
C ASP A 80 -5.73 9.50 7.81
N GLY A 81 -5.41 9.43 6.51
CA GLY A 81 -5.61 8.22 5.71
C GLY A 81 -7.07 7.96 5.31
N LYS A 82 -8.07 8.53 6.00
CA LYS A 82 -9.50 8.34 5.66
C LYS A 82 -9.82 8.65 4.20
N ARG A 83 -9.20 9.70 3.61
CA ARG A 83 -9.37 10.04 2.19
C ARG A 83 -8.95 8.91 1.26
N PHE A 84 -7.78 8.31 1.50
CA PHE A 84 -7.27 7.19 0.72
C PHE A 84 -8.28 6.05 0.68
N HIS A 85 -8.73 5.61 1.86
CA HIS A 85 -9.64 4.46 1.95
C HIS A 85 -11.05 4.78 1.43
N ARG A 86 -11.53 6.01 1.57
CA ARG A 86 -12.78 6.45 0.93
C ARG A 86 -12.70 6.36 -0.60
N MET A 87 -11.59 6.83 -1.19
CA MET A 87 -11.40 6.74 -2.64
C MET A 87 -11.25 5.29 -3.10
N PHE A 88 -10.53 4.44 -2.36
CA PHE A 88 -10.48 3.01 -2.65
C PHE A 88 -11.87 2.36 -2.61
N SER A 89 -12.69 2.71 -1.61
CA SER A 89 -14.06 2.17 -1.46
C SER A 89 -14.98 2.50 -2.63
N ASN A 90 -14.70 3.56 -3.38
CA ASN A 90 -15.47 3.93 -4.56
C ASN A 90 -15.35 2.90 -5.71
N MET A 91 -14.38 1.97 -5.67
CA MET A 91 -14.35 0.80 -6.54
C MET A 91 -15.44 -0.24 -6.21
N LYS A 92 -16.17 -0.05 -5.11
CA LYS A 92 -17.29 -0.89 -4.67
C LYS A 92 -16.93 -2.38 -4.52
N LEU A 93 -15.68 -2.66 -4.12
CA LEU A 93 -15.22 -4.01 -3.81
C LEU A 93 -15.88 -4.49 -2.52
N THR A 94 -16.53 -5.64 -2.58
CA THR A 94 -17.16 -6.33 -1.43
C THR A 94 -16.12 -7.16 -0.69
N SER A 95 -16.49 -7.74 0.45
CA SER A 95 -15.63 -8.66 1.20
C SER A 95 -15.27 -9.95 0.44
N GLU A 96 -15.93 -10.26 -0.68
CA GLU A 96 -15.57 -11.37 -1.57
C GLU A 96 -14.14 -11.24 -2.13
N TYR A 97 -13.62 -10.01 -2.21
CA TYR A 97 -12.25 -9.73 -2.64
C TYR A 97 -11.24 -9.76 -1.50
N ALA A 98 -11.68 -9.93 -0.24
CA ALA A 98 -10.81 -9.78 0.93
C ALA A 98 -9.59 -10.70 0.90
N LYS A 99 -9.75 -11.94 0.43
CA LYS A 99 -8.66 -12.92 0.29
C LYS A 99 -7.72 -12.65 -0.89
N ASN A 100 -8.13 -11.82 -1.83
CA ASN A 100 -7.42 -11.57 -3.07
C ASN A 100 -6.61 -10.26 -3.07
N ILE A 101 -6.85 -9.37 -2.11
CA ILE A 101 -6.25 -8.03 -2.07
C ILE A 101 -5.32 -7.89 -0.88
N SER A 102 -4.07 -7.54 -1.16
CA SER A 102 -3.06 -7.20 -0.16
C SER A 102 -2.51 -5.80 -0.37
N PHE A 103 -2.26 -5.10 0.71
CA PHE A 103 -1.59 -3.80 0.74
C PHE A 103 -0.20 -4.00 1.36
N VAL A 104 0.83 -3.70 0.60
CA VAL A 104 2.23 -3.80 1.01
C VAL A 104 2.90 -2.45 0.86
N GLU A 105 3.93 -2.21 1.65
CA GLU A 105 4.60 -0.92 1.73
C GLU A 105 6.10 -1.08 1.45
N LEU A 106 6.77 -0.08 0.88
CA LEU A 106 8.23 -0.14 0.67
C LEU A 106 9.04 -0.22 1.99
N LEU A 107 8.45 0.22 3.10
CA LEU A 107 8.97 0.00 4.46
C LEU A 107 8.12 -1.02 5.22
N PRO A 108 8.71 -2.00 5.92
CA PRO A 108 7.99 -3.08 6.59
C PRO A 108 7.46 -2.72 7.98
N PHE A 109 7.65 -1.47 8.43
CA PHE A 109 7.36 -1.04 9.80
C PHE A 109 6.55 0.25 9.79
N PRO A 110 5.73 0.50 10.83
CA PRO A 110 4.87 1.67 10.91
C PRO A 110 5.70 2.92 11.17
N THR A 111 5.22 4.05 10.65
CA THR A 111 5.90 5.34 10.72
C THR A 111 4.95 6.43 11.20
N THR A 112 5.53 7.54 11.68
CA THR A 112 4.82 8.82 11.86
C THR A 112 5.44 9.88 10.96
N GLY A 113 4.64 10.86 10.56
CA GLY A 113 5.08 11.98 9.70
C GLY A 113 5.04 11.61 8.22
N MET A 114 4.71 12.57 7.34
CA MET A 114 4.49 12.27 5.93
C MET A 114 5.82 12.06 5.19
N SER A 115 5.98 10.92 4.51
CA SER A 115 7.18 10.59 3.72
C SER A 115 7.46 11.57 2.59
N GLY A 116 6.41 12.15 1.98
CA GLY A 116 6.52 13.18 0.94
C GLY A 116 7.23 14.45 1.42
N SER A 117 6.82 14.98 2.58
CA SER A 117 7.42 16.20 3.18
C SER A 117 8.74 15.93 3.89
N ASN A 118 9.07 14.66 4.18
CA ASN A 118 10.27 14.24 4.89
C ASN A 118 11.14 13.29 4.06
N ARG A 119 11.28 13.63 2.77
CA ARG A 119 11.93 12.80 1.74
C ARG A 119 13.28 12.22 2.18
N LYS A 120 14.14 13.04 2.78
CA LYS A 120 15.49 12.63 3.20
C LYS A 120 15.45 11.51 4.24
N SER A 121 14.64 11.67 5.29
CA SER A 121 14.50 10.66 6.35
C SER A 121 13.85 9.38 5.82
N PHE A 122 12.81 9.50 4.99
CA PHE A 122 12.21 8.34 4.33
C PHE A 122 13.23 7.55 3.49
N LEU A 123 14.01 8.24 2.65
CA LEU A 123 15.03 7.60 1.82
C LEU A 123 16.14 6.95 2.65
N SER A 124 16.49 7.52 3.81
CA SER A 124 17.46 6.90 4.73
C SER A 124 16.97 5.53 5.22
N TYR A 125 15.70 5.42 5.60
CA TYR A 125 15.11 4.13 5.98
C TYR A 125 14.98 3.19 4.79
N LEU A 126 14.50 3.70 3.66
CA LEU A 126 14.28 2.91 2.44
C LEU A 126 15.57 2.24 1.96
N MET A 127 16.68 2.96 2.00
CA MET A 127 17.99 2.51 1.50
C MET A 127 18.82 1.78 2.55
N SER A 128 18.36 1.69 3.80
CA SER A 128 19.06 0.97 4.86
C SER A 128 19.28 -0.52 4.53
N ASN A 129 20.30 -1.12 5.12
CA ASN A 129 20.56 -2.55 4.99
C ASN A 129 19.47 -3.39 5.67
N ASP A 130 18.92 -2.89 6.78
CA ASP A 130 17.83 -3.54 7.51
C ASP A 130 16.58 -3.74 6.64
N ASN A 131 16.35 -2.85 5.66
CA ASN A 131 15.22 -2.95 4.75
C ASN A 131 15.47 -3.90 3.56
N GLN A 132 16.70 -4.37 3.33
CA GLN A 132 17.06 -5.08 2.11
C GLN A 132 16.30 -6.40 1.93
N LYS A 133 16.16 -7.19 2.99
CA LYS A 133 15.41 -8.47 2.95
C LYS A 133 13.94 -8.25 2.55
N HIS A 134 13.34 -7.17 3.05
CA HIS A 134 11.97 -6.80 2.72
C HIS A 134 11.84 -6.38 1.25
N LEU A 135 12.76 -5.55 0.74
CA LEU A 135 12.74 -5.14 -0.66
C LEU A 135 12.89 -6.32 -1.63
N LEU A 136 13.75 -7.30 -1.32
CA LEU A 136 13.86 -8.54 -2.11
C LEU A 136 12.57 -9.37 -2.09
N LYS A 137 11.90 -9.43 -0.94
CA LYS A 137 10.58 -10.09 -0.86
C LYS A 137 9.54 -9.36 -1.71
N LEU A 138 9.51 -8.02 -1.67
CA LEU A 138 8.63 -7.24 -2.53
C LEU A 138 8.92 -7.46 -4.01
N GLU A 139 10.20 -7.51 -4.41
CA GLU A 139 10.58 -7.78 -5.81
C GLU A 139 9.95 -9.07 -6.34
N SER A 140 9.89 -10.13 -5.52
CA SER A 140 9.25 -11.39 -5.92
C SER A 140 7.79 -11.23 -6.35
N TYR A 141 7.05 -10.26 -5.80
CA TYR A 141 5.68 -9.98 -6.22
C TYR A 141 5.59 -9.25 -7.56
N PHE A 142 6.61 -8.46 -7.92
CA PHE A 142 6.71 -7.82 -9.23
C PHE A 142 7.12 -8.82 -10.31
N GLU A 143 7.91 -9.84 -9.96
CA GLU A 143 8.35 -10.89 -10.87
C GLU A 143 7.28 -11.96 -11.12
N ASP A 144 6.41 -12.21 -10.14
CA ASP A 144 5.30 -13.16 -10.24
C ASP A 144 4.21 -12.68 -11.21
N LYS A 145 4.13 -13.32 -12.38
CA LYS A 145 3.16 -13.00 -13.44
C LYS A 145 1.73 -13.45 -13.13
N THR A 146 1.53 -14.23 -12.08
CA THR A 146 0.18 -14.58 -11.59
C THR A 146 -0.44 -13.49 -10.74
N LYS A 147 0.36 -12.51 -10.30
CA LYS A 147 -0.10 -11.35 -9.52
C LYS A 147 -0.33 -10.15 -10.41
N ILE A 148 -1.15 -9.21 -9.96
CA ILE A 148 -1.31 -7.88 -10.55
C ILE A 148 -0.92 -6.84 -9.51
N VAL A 149 0.09 -6.03 -9.84
CA VAL A 149 0.69 -5.07 -8.91
C VAL A 149 0.28 -3.65 -9.26
N PHE A 150 -0.53 -3.05 -8.40
CA PHE A 150 -0.97 -1.66 -8.49
C PHE A 150 0.01 -0.72 -7.79
N VAL A 151 0.51 0.27 -8.53
CA VAL A 151 1.46 1.26 -8.04
C VAL A 151 1.10 2.66 -8.52
N SER A 152 1.50 3.68 -7.76
CA SER A 152 1.42 5.07 -8.23
C SER A 152 2.71 5.52 -8.94
N PRO A 153 2.68 6.58 -9.77
CA PRO A 153 3.89 7.13 -10.37
C PRO A 153 5.00 7.47 -9.35
N GLY A 154 4.62 7.94 -8.16
CA GLY A 154 5.56 8.23 -7.08
C GLY A 154 6.28 6.98 -6.57
N ILE A 155 5.60 5.83 -6.55
CA ILE A 155 6.21 4.53 -6.21
C ILE A 155 7.17 4.10 -7.31
N ILE A 156 6.83 4.27 -8.60
CA ILE A 156 7.77 3.99 -9.70
C ILE A 156 9.05 4.82 -9.55
N THR A 157 8.95 6.11 -9.19
CA THR A 157 10.12 6.94 -8.90
C THR A 157 10.97 6.35 -7.78
N ASP A 158 10.36 5.89 -6.70
CA ASP A 158 11.07 5.27 -5.58
C ASP A 158 11.72 3.93 -5.98
N LEU A 159 11.01 3.07 -6.71
CA LEU A 159 11.52 1.79 -7.22
C LEU A 159 12.72 2.00 -8.16
N ARG A 160 12.70 3.03 -9.02
CA ARG A 160 13.84 3.37 -9.88
C ARG A 160 15.07 3.83 -9.09
N LEU A 161 14.87 4.54 -7.99
CA LEU A 161 15.97 4.91 -7.08
C LEU A 161 16.57 3.66 -6.42
N ILE A 162 15.72 2.73 -5.98
CA ILE A 162 16.15 1.44 -5.43
C ILE A 162 16.92 0.65 -6.48
N LEU A 163 16.42 0.56 -7.71
CA LEU A 163 17.11 -0.10 -8.83
C LEU A 163 18.50 0.48 -9.05
N LYS A 164 18.63 1.81 -9.11
CA LYS A 164 19.92 2.48 -9.30
C LYS A 164 20.92 2.12 -8.20
N GLN A 165 20.49 2.05 -6.94
CA GLN A 165 21.38 1.87 -5.80
C GLN A 165 21.62 0.42 -5.39
N LYS A 166 20.61 -0.44 -5.52
CA LYS A 166 20.61 -1.82 -5.01
C LYS A 166 20.44 -2.88 -6.11
N GLN A 167 20.17 -2.48 -7.35
CA GLN A 167 19.95 -3.38 -8.50
C GLN A 167 18.72 -4.32 -8.33
N ILE A 168 17.74 -3.89 -7.51
CA ILE A 168 16.46 -4.55 -7.23
C ILE A 168 15.34 -3.82 -8.01
N PHE A 169 14.26 -4.52 -8.38
CA PHE A 169 13.12 -4.07 -9.17
C PHE A 169 13.46 -3.81 -10.65
N LYS A 170 14.17 -4.74 -11.29
CA LYS A 170 14.50 -4.61 -12.73
C LYS A 170 13.27 -4.46 -13.63
N ALA A 171 12.12 -5.00 -13.21
CA ALA A 171 10.84 -4.85 -13.90
C ALA A 171 10.43 -3.38 -14.14
N VAL A 172 10.90 -2.42 -13.33
CA VAL A 172 10.54 -1.00 -13.53
C VAL A 172 11.45 -0.23 -14.48
N GLN A 173 12.53 -0.85 -14.96
CA GLN A 173 13.54 -0.18 -15.79
C GLN A 173 12.95 0.33 -17.12
N LYS A 174 12.08 -0.45 -17.74
CA LYS A 174 11.49 -0.18 -19.07
C LYS A 174 10.10 0.46 -19.01
N ILE A 175 9.60 0.74 -17.82
CA ILE A 175 8.32 1.42 -17.67
C ILE A 175 8.48 2.85 -18.19
N GLU A 176 7.73 3.25 -19.19
CA GLU A 176 7.58 4.66 -19.56
C GLU A 176 6.51 5.27 -18.66
N THR A 177 6.88 6.26 -17.84
CA THR A 177 5.93 6.96 -16.95
C THR A 177 5.32 8.20 -17.59
N THR A 178 5.70 8.51 -18.82
CA THR A 178 5.17 9.65 -19.58
C THR A 178 4.03 9.14 -20.45
N PRO A 179 2.80 9.65 -20.31
CA PRO A 179 1.71 9.19 -21.15
C PRO A 179 1.93 9.67 -22.59
N LYS A 180 2.15 8.75 -23.53
CA LYS A 180 1.90 9.02 -24.96
C LYS A 180 0.40 8.92 -25.31
N ILE A 181 -0.43 8.43 -24.39
CA ILE A 181 -1.88 8.24 -24.56
C ILE A 181 -2.58 8.46 -23.21
N SER A 182 -3.81 9.01 -23.25
CA SER A 182 -4.73 9.29 -22.14
C SER A 182 -5.29 8.05 -21.44
N VAL A 183 -4.44 7.08 -21.06
CA VAL A 183 -4.88 5.92 -20.27
C VAL A 183 -4.85 6.26 -18.78
N ASP A 184 -6.00 6.12 -18.13
CA ASP A 184 -6.19 6.38 -16.69
C ASP A 184 -5.41 5.38 -15.81
N VAL A 185 -5.29 4.13 -16.28
CA VAL A 185 -4.41 3.10 -15.71
C VAL A 185 -3.46 2.57 -16.81
N LEU A 186 -2.17 2.80 -16.64
CA LEU A 186 -1.13 2.32 -17.57
C LEU A 186 -0.71 0.89 -17.22
N ARG A 187 -0.71 0.00 -18.21
CA ARG A 187 -0.27 -1.39 -18.06
C ARG A 187 1.17 -1.55 -18.50
N HIS A 188 1.98 -2.22 -17.67
CA HIS A 188 3.29 -2.75 -18.06
C HIS A 188 3.42 -4.16 -17.50
N GLU A 189 3.29 -5.19 -18.36
CA GLU A 189 3.24 -6.59 -17.94
C GLU A 189 2.14 -6.84 -16.88
N ASN A 190 2.53 -7.30 -15.68
CA ASN A 190 1.67 -7.49 -14.50
C ASN A 190 1.51 -6.23 -13.63
N ILE A 191 2.17 -5.13 -13.97
CA ILE A 191 2.11 -3.87 -13.22
C ILE A 191 1.00 -2.97 -13.81
N ARG A 192 0.24 -2.32 -12.92
CA ARG A 192 -0.81 -1.35 -13.23
C ARG A 192 -0.47 -0.03 -12.54
N ILE A 193 -0.20 1.00 -13.32
CA ILE A 193 0.18 2.32 -12.80
C ILE A 193 -1.06 3.20 -12.82
N HIS A 194 -1.42 3.75 -11.66
CA HIS A 194 -2.64 4.53 -11.49
C HIS A 194 -2.40 5.77 -10.63
N THR A 195 -3.32 6.73 -10.70
CA THR A 195 -3.30 7.89 -9.81
C THR A 195 -3.42 7.44 -8.34
N HIS A 196 -2.58 7.98 -7.46
CA HIS A 196 -2.60 7.64 -6.03
C HIS A 196 -3.97 8.00 -5.40
N PHE A 197 -4.52 7.13 -4.53
CA PHE A 197 -5.87 7.31 -3.96
C PHE A 197 -6.04 8.56 -3.08
N SER A 198 -4.97 9.13 -2.55
CA SER A 198 -5.03 10.43 -1.82
C SER A 198 -5.07 11.65 -2.74
N ASN A 199 -4.88 11.48 -4.06
CA ASN A 199 -4.96 12.56 -5.04
C ASN A 199 -6.39 12.69 -5.59
N ALA A 200 -6.62 13.60 -6.55
CA ALA A 200 -7.88 13.68 -7.28
C ALA A 200 -7.96 12.56 -8.34
N ILE A 201 -8.13 11.31 -7.90
CA ILE A 201 -8.36 10.16 -8.79
C ILE A 201 -9.77 10.25 -9.40
N SER A 202 -9.89 10.03 -10.72
CA SER A 202 -11.18 10.05 -11.42
C SER A 202 -11.99 8.77 -11.17
N LEU A 203 -13.31 8.87 -11.28
CA LEU A 203 -14.19 7.69 -11.26
C LEU A 203 -13.87 6.71 -12.41
N SER A 204 -13.51 7.23 -13.58
CA SER A 204 -13.08 6.41 -14.73
C SER A 204 -11.84 5.56 -14.42
N THR A 205 -10.86 6.12 -13.70
CA THR A 205 -9.69 5.38 -13.23
C THR A 205 -10.11 4.24 -12.30
N LEU A 206 -10.99 4.53 -11.33
CA LEU A 206 -11.47 3.55 -10.36
C LEU A 206 -12.27 2.42 -11.02
N ASP A 207 -13.13 2.75 -11.98
CA ASP A 207 -13.89 1.77 -12.77
C ASP A 207 -12.97 0.87 -13.60
N GLN A 208 -11.90 1.43 -14.19
CA GLN A 208 -10.91 0.65 -14.92
C GLN A 208 -10.15 -0.31 -13.99
N MET A 209 -9.73 0.16 -12.81
CA MET A 209 -9.10 -0.68 -11.79
C MET A 209 -10.03 -1.80 -11.34
N ARG A 210 -11.32 -1.49 -11.12
CA ARG A 210 -12.33 -2.48 -10.75
C ARG A 210 -12.49 -3.56 -11.82
N ARG A 211 -12.60 -3.18 -13.10
CA ARG A 211 -12.68 -4.15 -14.22
C ARG A 211 -11.46 -5.06 -14.28
N ILE A 212 -10.27 -4.54 -14.05
CA ILE A 212 -9.05 -5.37 -13.98
C ILE A 212 -9.20 -6.41 -12.87
N ILE A 213 -9.72 -6.01 -11.70
CA ILE A 213 -9.92 -6.91 -10.56
C ILE A 213 -11.00 -7.97 -10.83
N ASP A 214 -12.04 -7.63 -11.59
CA ASP A 214 -13.14 -8.55 -11.89
C ASP A 214 -12.79 -9.62 -12.94
N PHE A 215 -11.92 -9.28 -13.91
CA PHE A 215 -11.72 -10.09 -15.11
C PHE A 215 -10.33 -10.72 -15.25
N GLU A 216 -9.34 -10.26 -14.49
CA GLU A 216 -8.00 -10.85 -14.53
C GLU A 216 -7.75 -11.78 -13.38
#